data_AF-A0A2D6HNB3-F1
#
_entry.id   AF-A0A2D6HNB3-F1
#
_cell.length_a   1.000
_cell.length_b   1.000
_cell.length_c   1.000
_cell.angle_alpha   90.00
_cell.angle_beta   90.00
_cell.angle_gamma   90.00
#
_symmetry.space_group_name_H-M   'P 1'
#
loop_
_entity.id
_entity.type
_entity.pdbx_description
1 polymer ?
#
loop_
_entity_poly.entity_id
_entity_poly.type
_entity_poly.pdbx_seq_one_letter_code
_entity_poly.pdbx_strand_id
1 'polypeptide(L)'
;MAFYWVNIGKTYKEVEKHGFLWAPAYNINKKGNKTLPAGWKHVPEVKKGDIIFCNLGNNIQYIAEANKDAYPCTRPTNREYDEWKDEGYKIEVSITNLATPTPATKLSEEFIELYNSHTSPKLFNSNGKITENYLYHLDNTAGVFLLSHVNGFNPNIRDSDIDLENERGKRLSYVEKKQYRLHKIYEGRINTQKVKDKLGHSCTACNLKFTDIYGELGENFIEAHHLVPYSQLKEGQEREINIEQDFVVLCANCHRMIHRMDDVSDLEGLRRIIKCSNQ
;
A
#
# COMPACT_ATOMS: atom_id res chain seq x y z
N MET A 1 -12.47 2.48 9.06
CA MET A 1 -11.16 1.80 9.27
C MET A 1 -10.09 2.61 8.55
N ALA A 2 -9.03 2.97 9.26
CA ALA A 2 -7.85 3.67 8.75
C ALA A 2 -6.60 2.77 8.85
N PHE A 3 -5.52 3.20 8.21
CA PHE A 3 -4.25 2.49 8.17
C PHE A 3 -3.13 3.30 8.79
N TYR A 4 -2.24 2.63 9.51
CA TYR A 4 -1.09 3.26 10.12
C TYR A 4 0.17 2.43 9.92
N TRP A 5 1.32 3.11 9.88
CA TRP A 5 2.63 2.47 10.01
C TRP A 5 3.23 2.84 11.36
N VAL A 6 3.86 1.90 12.05
CA VAL A 6 4.58 2.17 13.30
C VAL A 6 5.99 1.61 13.27
N ASN A 7 6.96 2.44 13.64
CA ASN A 7 8.34 2.03 13.86
C ASN A 7 8.51 1.59 15.33
N ILE A 8 8.45 0.28 15.59
CA ILE A 8 8.46 -0.28 16.96
C ILE A 8 9.86 -0.31 17.59
N GLY A 9 10.92 -0.44 16.78
CA GLY A 9 12.31 -0.37 17.25
C GLY A 9 12.57 -1.21 18.52
N LYS A 10 13.07 -0.56 19.58
CA LYS A 10 13.39 -1.22 20.87
C LYS A 10 12.17 -1.72 21.65
N THR A 11 10.97 -1.24 21.34
CA THR A 11 9.73 -1.58 22.07
C THR A 11 9.03 -2.85 21.55
N TYR A 12 9.60 -3.56 20.56
CA TYR A 12 8.95 -4.72 19.94
C TYR A 12 8.57 -5.82 20.95
N LYS A 13 9.42 -6.09 21.95
CA LYS A 13 9.16 -7.10 22.98
C LYS A 13 7.95 -6.74 23.85
N GLU A 14 7.75 -5.45 24.12
CA GLU A 14 6.59 -4.97 24.88
C GLU A 14 5.31 -5.20 24.09
N VAL A 15 5.36 -4.90 22.78
CA VAL A 15 4.23 -5.07 21.87
C VAL A 15 3.84 -6.55 21.78
N GLU A 16 4.79 -7.45 21.53
CA GLU A 16 4.52 -8.90 21.47
C GLU A 16 4.01 -9.49 22.78
N LYS A 17 4.57 -9.06 23.92
CA LYS A 17 4.25 -9.64 25.23
C LYS A 17 2.96 -9.08 25.84
N HIS A 18 2.66 -7.81 25.57
CA HIS A 18 1.60 -7.08 26.29
C HIS A 18 0.54 -6.48 25.38
N GLY A 19 0.68 -6.55 24.05
CA GLY A 19 -0.37 -6.18 23.11
C GLY A 19 -0.73 -4.68 23.13
N PHE A 20 0.26 -3.79 23.23
CA PHE A 20 -0.01 -2.36 23.17
C PHE A 20 1.10 -1.55 22.48
N LEU A 21 0.70 -0.42 21.88
CA LEU A 21 1.56 0.67 21.44
C LEU A 21 1.37 1.86 22.38
N TRP A 22 2.42 2.66 22.59
CA TRP A 22 2.32 3.86 23.42
C TRP A 22 3.30 4.94 22.95
N ALA A 23 2.83 6.18 22.93
CA ALA A 23 3.63 7.36 22.67
C ALA A 23 3.31 8.48 23.68
N PRO A 24 4.30 9.32 24.02
CA PRO A 24 4.07 10.49 24.86
C PRO A 24 3.22 11.55 24.14
N ALA A 25 2.45 12.31 24.91
CA ALA A 25 1.53 13.32 24.38
C ALA A 25 2.25 14.57 23.83
N TYR A 26 3.48 14.81 24.28
CA TYR A 26 4.32 15.91 23.83
C TYR A 26 5.80 15.59 24.10
N ASN A 27 6.66 16.31 23.40
CA ASN A 27 8.08 16.40 23.67
C ASN A 27 8.37 17.72 24.38
N ILE A 28 9.47 17.79 25.12
CA ILE A 28 9.95 19.04 25.70
C ILE A 28 11.26 19.36 24.98
N ASN A 29 11.32 20.51 24.31
CA ASN A 29 12.55 20.93 23.66
C ASN A 29 13.59 21.43 24.69
N LYS A 30 14.83 21.69 24.25
CA LYS A 30 15.92 22.20 25.12
C LYS A 30 15.57 23.53 25.84
N LYS A 31 14.53 24.24 25.40
CA LYS A 31 14.06 25.51 25.99
C LYS A 31 12.89 25.32 26.96
N GLY A 32 12.46 24.09 27.23
CA GLY A 32 11.34 23.78 28.12
C GLY A 32 9.95 23.87 27.47
N ASN A 33 9.86 24.17 26.17
CA ASN A 33 8.56 24.28 25.50
C ASN A 33 8.04 22.91 25.06
N LYS A 34 6.74 22.69 25.24
CA LYS A 34 6.03 21.52 24.71
C LYS A 34 5.99 21.59 23.18
N THR A 35 6.42 20.53 22.51
CA THR A 35 6.32 20.36 21.05
C THR A 35 5.70 19.01 20.73
N LEU A 36 4.94 18.90 19.64
CA LEU A 36 4.35 17.64 19.22
C LEU A 36 5.04 17.16 17.94
N PRO A 37 5.89 16.12 18.00
CA PRO A 37 6.46 15.49 16.81
C PRO A 37 5.35 15.02 15.87
N ALA A 38 5.59 15.15 14.55
CA ALA A 38 4.61 14.80 13.53
C ALA A 38 4.08 13.37 13.69
N GLY A 39 4.95 12.40 13.98
CA GLY A 39 4.53 11.03 14.20
C GLY A 39 3.82 10.72 15.52
N TRP A 40 3.77 11.67 16.48
CA TRP A 40 2.99 11.48 17.72
C TRP A 40 1.58 12.03 17.59
N LYS A 41 1.36 12.97 16.66
CA LYS A 41 0.06 13.60 16.41
C LYS A 41 -1.03 12.57 16.07
N HIS A 42 -0.68 11.50 15.35
CA HIS A 42 -1.64 10.51 14.86
C HIS A 42 -2.03 9.44 15.90
N VAL A 43 -1.25 9.30 16.98
CA VAL A 43 -1.50 8.28 18.01
C VAL A 43 -2.90 8.40 18.65
N PRO A 44 -3.37 9.60 19.06
CA PRO A 44 -4.75 9.76 19.57
C PRO A 44 -5.85 9.59 18.51
N GLU A 45 -5.50 9.60 17.21
CA GLU A 45 -6.47 9.50 16.11
C GLU A 45 -6.87 8.04 15.82
N VAL A 46 -6.08 7.06 16.31
CA VAL A 46 -6.32 5.63 16.08
C VAL A 46 -7.64 5.18 16.71
N LYS A 47 -8.48 4.54 15.90
CA LYS A 47 -9.81 4.03 16.26
C LYS A 47 -9.84 2.51 16.32
N LYS A 48 -10.82 1.98 17.04
CA LYS A 48 -11.10 0.54 17.04
C LYS A 48 -11.24 0.01 15.61
N GLY A 49 -10.56 -1.09 15.31
CA GLY A 49 -10.57 -1.77 14.02
C GLY A 49 -9.55 -1.21 13.01
N ASP A 50 -8.82 -0.15 13.34
CA ASP A 50 -7.75 0.36 12.48
C ASP A 50 -6.58 -0.62 12.41
N ILE A 51 -5.95 -0.66 11.23
CA ILE A 51 -4.87 -1.60 10.92
C ILE A 51 -3.52 -0.88 10.99
N ILE A 52 -2.55 -1.52 11.63
CA ILE A 52 -1.24 -0.94 11.93
C ILE A 52 -0.13 -1.89 11.45
N PHE A 53 0.68 -1.44 10.50
CA PHE A 53 1.87 -2.14 10.02
C PHE A 53 3.03 -1.90 10.99
N CYS A 54 3.54 -2.96 11.60
CA CYS A 54 4.60 -2.84 12.60
C CYS A 54 5.96 -3.15 12.00
N ASN A 55 6.80 -2.11 11.88
CA ASN A 55 8.13 -2.18 11.30
C ASN A 55 9.23 -2.37 12.35
N LEU A 56 10.02 -3.43 12.17
CA LEU A 56 11.22 -3.72 12.94
C LEU A 56 12.42 -3.90 12.00
N GLY A 57 13.41 -2.99 12.10
CA GLY A 57 14.66 -3.12 11.34
C GLY A 57 14.45 -3.18 9.82
N ASN A 58 13.59 -2.32 9.28
CA ASN A 58 13.17 -2.28 7.86
C ASN A 58 12.38 -3.49 7.37
N ASN A 59 11.79 -4.27 8.29
CA ASN A 59 10.88 -5.36 7.94
C ASN A 59 9.53 -5.13 8.59
N ILE A 60 8.46 -5.30 7.82
CA ILE A 60 7.11 -5.43 8.38
C ILE A 60 7.06 -6.79 9.08
N GLN A 61 7.10 -6.77 10.41
CA GLN A 61 7.22 -7.95 11.25
C GLN A 61 5.87 -8.58 11.55
N TYR A 62 4.87 -7.74 11.83
CA TYR A 62 3.49 -8.16 12.08
C TYR A 62 2.51 -7.04 11.74
N ILE A 63 1.23 -7.41 11.67
CA ILE A 63 0.13 -6.47 11.55
C ILE A 63 -0.63 -6.46 12.87
N ALA A 64 -0.93 -5.27 13.36
CA ALA A 64 -1.72 -5.05 14.55
C ALA A 64 -3.10 -4.49 14.17
N GLU A 65 -4.15 -4.94 14.84
CA GLU A 65 -5.49 -4.36 14.79
C GLU A 65 -5.79 -3.67 16.12
N ALA A 66 -6.25 -2.42 16.09
CA ALA A 66 -6.62 -1.69 17.29
C ALA A 66 -7.91 -2.26 17.93
N ASN A 67 -7.81 -2.74 19.16
CA ASN A 67 -8.93 -3.36 19.89
C ASN A 67 -9.97 -2.34 20.38
N LYS A 68 -9.54 -1.08 20.57
CA LYS A 68 -10.35 0.06 20.97
C LYS A 68 -9.68 1.37 20.52
N ASP A 69 -10.43 2.45 20.62
CA ASP A 69 -9.92 3.80 20.38
C ASP A 69 -8.70 4.09 21.28
N ALA A 70 -7.72 4.80 20.73
CA ALA A 70 -6.60 5.31 21.50
C ALA A 70 -7.10 6.18 22.65
N TYR A 71 -6.46 6.06 23.81
CA TYR A 71 -6.90 6.75 25.01
C TYR A 71 -5.70 7.27 25.82
N PRO A 72 -5.87 8.40 26.55
CA PRO A 72 -4.85 8.91 27.44
C PRO A 72 -4.47 7.85 28.48
N CYS A 73 -3.18 7.60 28.62
CA CYS A 73 -2.66 6.61 29.55
C CYS A 73 -1.28 7.04 30.01
N THR A 74 -1.05 6.92 31.32
CA THR A 74 0.28 7.16 31.85
C THR A 74 1.28 6.17 31.27
N ARG A 75 2.55 6.53 31.36
CA ARG A 75 3.61 5.67 30.83
C ARG A 75 3.55 4.28 31.48
N PRO A 76 3.51 3.19 30.68
CA PRO A 76 3.53 1.84 31.23
C PRO A 76 4.81 1.57 32.03
N THR A 77 4.65 0.98 33.22
CA THR A 77 5.73 0.74 34.21
C THR A 77 6.83 -0.20 33.72
N ASN A 78 6.61 -0.97 32.66
CA ASN A 78 7.57 -1.95 32.12
C ASN A 78 8.60 -1.36 31.14
N ARG A 79 8.70 -0.03 30.98
CA ARG A 79 9.62 0.61 30.01
C ARG A 79 10.98 0.99 30.62
N GLU A 80 12.07 0.48 30.03
CA GLU A 80 13.46 0.60 30.52
C GLU A 80 14.15 1.98 30.42
N TYR A 81 13.57 3.02 29.78
CA TYR A 81 14.31 4.28 29.50
C TYR A 81 13.68 5.56 30.07
N ASP A 82 14.24 6.11 31.14
CA ASP A 82 13.63 7.11 32.02
C ASP A 82 13.84 8.57 31.56
N GLU A 83 12.79 9.21 31.05
CA GLU A 83 12.74 10.67 30.87
C GLU A 83 11.27 11.12 30.99
N TRP A 84 10.89 11.62 32.18
CA TRP A 84 9.91 12.69 32.51
C TRP A 84 8.64 12.87 31.63
N LYS A 85 8.15 11.82 30.99
CA LYS A 85 6.98 11.85 30.09
C LYS A 85 5.94 10.89 30.61
N ASP A 86 5.26 11.33 31.66
CA ASP A 86 4.22 10.52 32.30
C ASP A 86 2.90 10.57 31.54
N GLU A 87 2.66 11.64 30.76
CA GLU A 87 1.46 11.79 29.93
C GLU A 87 1.66 11.24 28.51
N GLY A 88 0.77 10.33 28.09
CA GLY A 88 0.80 9.77 26.75
C GLY A 88 -0.52 9.15 26.32
N TYR A 89 -0.48 8.47 25.18
CA TYR A 89 -1.62 7.75 24.61
C TYR A 89 -1.23 6.29 24.43
N LYS A 90 -2.15 5.40 24.78
CA LYS A 90 -2.01 3.95 24.59
C LYS A 90 -2.99 3.47 23.52
N ILE A 91 -2.52 2.55 22.70
CA ILE A 91 -3.32 1.80 21.73
C ILE A 91 -3.21 0.34 22.12
N GLU A 92 -4.34 -0.28 22.48
CA GLU A 92 -4.38 -1.73 22.71
C GLU A 92 -4.58 -2.43 21.38
N VAL A 93 -3.74 -3.42 21.09
CA VAL A 93 -3.69 -4.07 19.78
C VAL A 93 -3.70 -5.59 19.88
N SER A 94 -4.37 -6.21 18.92
CA SER A 94 -4.23 -7.64 18.64
C SER A 94 -3.23 -7.81 17.51
N ILE A 95 -2.24 -8.69 17.69
CA ILE A 95 -1.14 -8.86 16.74
C ILE A 95 -1.35 -10.15 15.95
N THR A 96 -1.22 -10.03 14.63
CA THR A 96 -1.13 -11.17 13.73
C THR A 96 0.28 -11.23 13.16
N ASN A 97 1.00 -12.28 13.52
CA ASN A 97 2.34 -12.54 13.00
C ASN A 97 2.29 -12.89 11.51
N LEU A 98 3.20 -12.31 10.75
CA LEU A 98 3.37 -12.63 9.34
C LEU A 98 4.21 -13.89 9.21
N ALA A 99 3.81 -14.78 8.30
CA ALA A 99 4.55 -16.03 8.06
C ALA A 99 5.99 -15.76 7.58
N THR A 100 6.18 -14.68 6.82
CA THR A 100 7.49 -14.19 6.41
C THR A 100 7.51 -12.65 6.57
N PRO A 101 8.46 -12.07 7.32
CA PRO A 101 8.64 -10.63 7.37
C PRO A 101 8.85 -10.05 5.96
N THR A 102 8.16 -8.96 5.63
CA THR A 102 8.29 -8.30 4.33
C THR A 102 9.30 -7.17 4.44
N PRO A 103 10.44 -7.22 3.71
CA PRO A 103 11.40 -6.14 3.70
C PRO A 103 10.80 -4.88 3.05
N ALA A 104 10.85 -3.75 3.75
CA ALA A 104 10.33 -2.47 3.26
C ALA A 104 11.07 -1.97 2.02
N THR A 105 12.33 -2.38 1.82
CA THR A 105 13.12 -2.06 0.62
C THR A 105 12.55 -2.67 -0.66
N LYS A 106 11.78 -3.77 -0.57
CA LYS A 106 11.08 -4.34 -1.72
C LYS A 106 9.89 -3.49 -2.15
N LEU A 107 9.38 -2.65 -1.25
CA LEU A 107 8.19 -1.83 -1.46
C LEU A 107 8.56 -0.38 -1.78
N SER A 108 9.76 0.06 -1.38
CA SER A 108 10.09 1.48 -1.32
C SER A 108 10.03 2.20 -2.67
N GLU A 109 10.48 1.56 -3.76
CA GLU A 109 10.52 2.21 -5.08
C GLU A 109 9.11 2.57 -5.58
N GLU A 110 8.24 1.55 -5.70
CA GLU A 110 6.85 1.73 -6.11
C GLU A 110 6.05 2.58 -5.11
N PHE A 111 6.26 2.37 -3.80
CA PHE A 111 5.56 3.14 -2.78
C PHE A 111 5.91 4.62 -2.84
N ILE A 112 7.18 4.96 -3.11
CA ILE A 112 7.61 6.36 -3.24
C ILE A 112 6.94 7.04 -4.41
N GLU A 113 6.86 6.36 -5.55
CA GLU A 113 6.26 6.93 -6.76
C GLU A 113 4.75 7.14 -6.62
N LEU A 114 4.06 6.18 -6.02
CA LEU A 114 2.59 6.14 -6.07
C LEU A 114 1.90 6.62 -4.79
N TYR A 115 2.49 6.43 -3.61
CA TYR A 115 1.76 6.53 -2.33
C TYR A 115 2.44 7.37 -1.25
N ASN A 116 3.69 7.80 -1.41
CA ASN A 116 4.41 8.53 -0.35
C ASN A 116 3.90 9.98 -0.14
N SER A 117 3.16 10.54 -1.09
CA SER A 117 2.35 11.75 -0.92
C SER A 117 1.09 11.52 -0.07
N HIS A 118 0.68 10.27 0.11
CA HIS A 118 -0.55 9.87 0.80
C HIS A 118 -0.30 9.45 2.26
N THR A 119 0.91 9.67 2.77
CA THR A 119 1.28 9.37 4.15
C THR A 119 1.55 10.66 4.94
N SER A 120 1.19 10.66 6.21
CA SER A 120 1.51 11.75 7.13
C SER A 120 2.18 11.19 8.39
N PRO A 121 3.47 11.50 8.65
CA PRO A 121 4.43 12.17 7.77
C PRO A 121 4.83 11.30 6.56
N LYS A 122 5.79 11.75 5.72
CA LYS A 122 6.31 10.92 4.61
C LYS A 122 6.97 9.65 5.14
N LEU A 123 6.49 8.49 4.69
CA LEU A 123 6.98 7.18 5.15
C LEU A 123 8.42 6.93 4.71
N PHE A 124 8.70 7.14 3.42
CA PHE A 124 10.04 6.99 2.85
C PHE A 124 10.66 8.35 2.51
N ASN A 125 11.98 8.45 2.67
CA ASN A 125 12.75 9.58 2.13
C ASN A 125 13.12 9.35 0.66
N SER A 126 13.73 10.35 0.03
CA SER A 126 14.17 10.30 -1.38
C SER A 126 15.16 9.16 -1.69
N ASN A 127 15.80 8.59 -0.68
CA ASN A 127 16.81 7.53 -0.83
C ASN A 127 16.23 6.14 -0.54
N GLY A 128 14.90 5.99 -0.48
CA GLY A 128 14.26 4.70 -0.22
C GLY A 128 14.28 4.24 1.24
N LYS A 129 14.77 5.07 2.17
CA LYS A 129 14.82 4.71 3.59
C LYS A 129 13.57 5.17 4.32
N ILE A 130 13.07 4.35 5.23
CA ILE A 130 11.99 4.72 6.14
C ILE A 130 12.46 5.89 7.00
N THR A 131 11.61 6.90 7.17
CA THR A 131 11.92 8.03 8.05
C THR A 131 11.84 7.62 9.53
N GLU A 132 12.39 8.43 10.45
CA GLU A 132 12.48 8.08 11.87
C GLU A 132 11.31 8.66 12.70
N ASN A 133 10.08 8.56 12.20
CA ASN A 133 8.89 8.93 12.99
C ASN A 133 8.30 7.69 13.68
N TYR A 134 7.53 7.90 14.75
CA TYR A 134 6.94 6.81 15.50
C TYR A 134 5.75 6.19 14.77
N LEU A 135 4.69 6.97 14.53
CA LEU A 135 3.48 6.55 13.84
C LEU A 135 3.26 7.39 12.58
N TYR A 136 2.71 6.78 11.54
CA TYR A 136 2.34 7.42 10.29
C TYR A 136 0.88 7.10 10.02
N HIS A 137 0.09 8.11 9.71
CA HIS A 137 -1.19 7.89 9.06
C HIS A 137 -0.96 7.56 7.60
N LEU A 138 -1.63 6.52 7.11
CA LEU A 138 -1.68 6.11 5.72
C LEU A 138 -3.12 6.26 5.25
N ASP A 139 -3.32 6.86 4.09
CA ASP A 139 -4.64 6.79 3.47
C ASP A 139 -5.02 5.35 3.09
N ASN A 140 -6.26 5.17 2.65
CA ASN A 140 -6.76 3.85 2.27
C ASN A 140 -5.97 3.21 1.11
N THR A 141 -5.46 4.01 0.17
CA THR A 141 -4.73 3.49 -0.99
C THR A 141 -3.35 2.95 -0.60
N ALA A 142 -2.60 3.72 0.19
CA ALA A 142 -1.31 3.35 0.72
C ALA A 142 -1.41 2.15 1.67
N GLY A 143 -2.42 2.13 2.53
CA GLY A 143 -2.69 1.03 3.44
C GLY A 143 -3.04 -0.28 2.72
N VAL A 144 -3.92 -0.22 1.72
CA VAL A 144 -4.27 -1.40 0.90
C VAL A 144 -3.07 -1.91 0.10
N PHE A 145 -2.25 -1.01 -0.46
CA PHE A 145 -1.02 -1.40 -1.13
C PHE A 145 -0.09 -2.18 -0.19
N LEU A 146 0.12 -1.71 1.04
CA LEU A 146 0.95 -2.45 1.98
C LEU A 146 0.33 -3.80 2.30
N LEU A 147 -0.99 -3.86 2.59
CA LEU A 147 -1.70 -5.12 2.83
C LEU A 147 -1.49 -6.15 1.71
N SER A 148 -1.51 -5.74 0.44
CA SER A 148 -1.33 -6.66 -0.69
C SER A 148 0.09 -7.24 -0.79
N HIS A 149 1.07 -6.60 -0.15
CA HIS A 149 2.47 -6.98 -0.18
C HIS A 149 2.95 -7.70 1.10
N VAL A 150 2.09 -7.84 2.10
CA VAL A 150 2.41 -8.61 3.31
C VAL A 150 1.85 -10.02 3.23
N ASN A 151 2.75 -11.00 3.33
CA ASN A 151 2.39 -12.41 3.22
C ASN A 151 1.77 -12.95 4.51
N GLY A 152 0.68 -13.70 4.37
CA GLY A 152 0.08 -14.46 5.48
C GLY A 152 -0.93 -13.69 6.34
N PHE A 153 -1.31 -12.48 5.96
CA PHE A 153 -2.42 -11.75 6.58
C PHE A 153 -3.64 -11.79 5.67
N ASN A 154 -4.66 -12.56 6.05
CA ASN A 154 -5.97 -12.54 5.43
C ASN A 154 -6.91 -11.79 6.38
N PRO A 155 -7.06 -10.46 6.24
CA PRO A 155 -7.98 -9.76 7.11
C PRO A 155 -9.38 -10.27 6.82
N ASN A 156 -10.08 -10.73 7.86
CA ASN A 156 -11.54 -10.81 7.86
C ASN A 156 -12.07 -9.36 7.83
N ILE A 157 -11.84 -8.63 6.73
CA ILE A 157 -12.34 -7.28 6.52
C ILE A 157 -13.86 -7.41 6.50
N ARG A 158 -14.50 -7.03 7.61
CA ARG A 158 -15.95 -6.88 7.65
C ARG A 158 -16.33 -5.83 6.62
N ASP A 159 -17.16 -6.22 5.68
CA ASP A 159 -17.51 -5.55 4.42
C ASP A 159 -18.12 -4.14 4.53
N SER A 160 -18.23 -3.55 5.72
CA SER A 160 -19.04 -2.34 5.95
C SER A 160 -18.30 -0.99 5.85
N ASP A 161 -16.96 -0.94 5.89
CA ASP A 161 -16.29 0.32 6.31
C ASP A 161 -15.33 0.98 5.29
N ILE A 162 -15.46 0.69 3.98
CA ILE A 162 -14.63 1.36 2.97
C ILE A 162 -15.50 2.00 1.87
N ASP A 163 -15.72 3.30 2.00
CA ASP A 163 -16.26 4.16 0.96
C ASP A 163 -15.15 4.40 -0.09
N LEU A 164 -15.09 3.52 -1.09
CA LEU A 164 -14.30 3.71 -2.30
C LEU A 164 -15.16 4.48 -3.33
N GLU A 165 -14.77 5.72 -3.61
CA GLU A 165 -15.23 6.49 -4.76
C GLU A 165 -14.24 6.29 -5.91
N ASN A 166 -14.74 6.09 -7.13
CA ASN A 166 -13.87 6.09 -8.31
C ASN A 166 -13.45 7.53 -8.68
N GLU A 167 -12.50 7.69 -9.61
CA GLU A 167 -12.01 9.02 -10.07
C GLU A 167 -13.10 9.94 -10.66
N ARG A 168 -14.32 9.43 -10.83
CA ARG A 168 -15.51 10.13 -11.33
C ARG A 168 -16.56 10.39 -10.23
N GLY A 169 -16.22 10.17 -8.95
CA GLY A 169 -17.11 10.39 -7.80
C GLY A 169 -18.30 9.43 -7.72
N LYS A 170 -18.26 8.31 -8.45
CA LYS A 170 -19.35 7.32 -8.47
C LYS A 170 -19.09 6.25 -7.42
N ARG A 171 -20.08 6.02 -6.54
CA ARG A 171 -20.08 4.92 -5.58
C ARG A 171 -20.13 3.57 -6.31
N LEU A 172 -19.08 2.77 -6.15
CA LEU A 172 -19.04 1.39 -6.65
C LEU A 172 -19.98 0.49 -5.83
N SER A 173 -20.67 -0.43 -6.49
CA SER A 173 -21.51 -1.44 -5.82
C SER A 173 -20.66 -2.47 -5.06
N TYR A 174 -21.30 -3.22 -4.16
CA TYR A 174 -20.66 -4.28 -3.36
C TYR A 174 -19.88 -5.30 -4.22
N VAL A 175 -20.48 -5.71 -5.35
CA VAL A 175 -19.88 -6.67 -6.29
C VAL A 175 -18.67 -6.05 -6.97
N GLU A 176 -18.79 -4.82 -7.48
CA GLU A 176 -17.68 -4.10 -8.14
C GLU A 176 -16.52 -3.83 -7.17
N LYS A 177 -16.80 -3.53 -5.89
CA LYS A 177 -15.80 -3.36 -4.84
C LYS A 177 -15.03 -4.65 -4.51
N LYS A 178 -15.71 -5.82 -4.47
CA LYS A 178 -15.05 -7.13 -4.26
C LYS A 178 -14.19 -7.49 -5.47
N GLN A 179 -14.66 -7.17 -6.67
CA GLN A 179 -13.99 -7.48 -7.93
C GLN A 179 -12.74 -6.62 -8.17
N TYR A 180 -12.81 -5.31 -7.90
CA TYR A 180 -11.64 -4.42 -7.94
C TYR A 180 -10.56 -4.84 -6.92
N ARG A 181 -10.98 -5.24 -5.72
CA ARG A 181 -10.08 -5.76 -4.66
C ARG A 181 -9.34 -7.01 -5.12
N LEU A 182 -10.05 -7.97 -5.71
CA LEU A 182 -9.43 -9.19 -6.24
C LEU A 182 -8.47 -8.87 -7.38
N HIS A 183 -8.86 -8.01 -8.32
CA HIS A 183 -8.02 -7.57 -9.44
C HIS A 183 -6.64 -7.06 -8.97
N LYS A 184 -6.62 -6.10 -8.03
CA LYS A 184 -5.38 -5.53 -7.47
C LYS A 184 -4.52 -6.53 -6.69
N ILE A 185 -5.13 -7.49 -6.00
CA ILE A 185 -4.40 -8.52 -5.25
C ILE A 185 -3.68 -9.50 -6.20
N TYR A 186 -4.26 -9.78 -7.37
CA TYR A 186 -3.65 -10.64 -8.37
C TYR A 186 -2.60 -9.91 -9.22
N GLU A 187 -2.78 -8.61 -9.51
CA GLU A 187 -1.80 -7.76 -10.19
C GLU A 187 -0.39 -7.86 -9.54
N GLY A 188 -0.32 -7.90 -8.20
CA GLY A 188 0.94 -7.99 -7.45
C GLY A 188 1.56 -9.40 -7.34
N ARG A 189 0.89 -10.46 -7.83
CA ARG A 189 1.36 -11.85 -7.73
C ARG A 189 1.95 -12.41 -9.01
N ILE A 190 1.88 -11.66 -10.11
CA ILE A 190 2.25 -12.16 -11.43
C ILE A 190 3.62 -11.61 -11.80
N ASN A 191 4.51 -12.51 -12.24
CA ASN A 191 5.84 -12.14 -12.69
C ASN A 191 5.71 -11.34 -14.00
N THR A 192 5.66 -10.02 -13.87
CA THR A 192 5.52 -9.09 -15.00
C THR A 192 6.64 -9.24 -16.02
N GLN A 193 7.83 -9.68 -15.60
CA GLN A 193 8.94 -9.98 -16.52
C GLN A 193 8.59 -11.15 -17.45
N LYS A 194 8.04 -12.25 -16.94
CA LYS A 194 7.60 -13.38 -17.79
C LYS A 194 6.53 -12.99 -18.79
N VAL A 195 5.66 -12.05 -18.42
CA VAL A 195 4.63 -11.51 -19.33
C VAL A 195 5.28 -10.72 -20.46
N LYS A 196 6.23 -9.84 -20.14
CA LYS A 196 6.99 -9.04 -21.11
C LYS A 196 7.84 -9.91 -22.03
N ASP A 197 8.52 -10.91 -21.47
CA ASP A 197 9.36 -11.85 -22.25
C ASP A 197 8.52 -12.64 -23.27
N LYS A 198 7.27 -12.95 -22.92
CA LYS A 198 6.37 -13.76 -23.75
C LYS A 198 5.57 -12.94 -24.77
N LEU A 199 5.11 -11.74 -24.40
CA LEU A 199 4.31 -10.85 -25.25
C LEU A 199 5.15 -9.85 -26.04
N GLY A 200 6.43 -9.69 -25.67
CA GLY A 200 7.37 -8.75 -26.29
C GLY A 200 7.30 -7.34 -25.72
N HIS A 201 8.03 -6.45 -26.38
CA HIS A 201 8.28 -5.06 -25.94
C HIS A 201 7.68 -4.01 -26.89
N SER A 202 6.66 -4.38 -27.65
CA SER A 202 5.94 -3.49 -28.54
C SER A 202 4.57 -3.18 -27.97
N CYS A 203 4.21 -1.91 -27.84
CA CYS A 203 2.91 -1.51 -27.30
C CYS A 203 1.77 -2.08 -28.15
N THR A 204 0.86 -2.82 -27.53
CA THR A 204 -0.28 -3.44 -28.22
C THR A 204 -1.29 -2.40 -28.71
N ALA A 205 -1.33 -1.21 -28.10
CA ALA A 205 -2.26 -0.15 -28.47
C ALA A 205 -1.72 0.76 -29.60
N CYS A 206 -0.50 1.30 -29.45
CA CYS A 206 0.07 2.27 -30.39
C CYS A 206 1.27 1.75 -31.20
N ASN A 207 1.65 0.48 -31.06
CA ASN A 207 2.82 -0.13 -31.69
C ASN A 207 4.18 0.54 -31.41
N LEU A 208 4.24 1.41 -30.39
CA LEU A 208 5.47 2.03 -29.94
C LEU A 208 6.43 0.97 -29.38
N LYS A 209 7.66 0.96 -29.88
CA LYS A 209 8.81 0.31 -29.24
C LYS A 209 9.74 1.39 -28.71
N PHE A 210 10.14 1.27 -27.46
CA PHE A 210 11.06 2.23 -26.86
C PHE A 210 12.44 2.18 -27.50
N THR A 211 12.86 1.03 -28.02
CA THR A 211 14.12 0.86 -28.77
C THR A 211 14.20 1.75 -30.00
N ASP A 212 13.08 2.01 -30.67
CA ASP A 212 13.06 2.77 -31.92
C ASP A 212 13.28 4.28 -31.68
N ILE A 213 12.95 4.76 -30.47
CA ILE A 213 13.12 6.16 -30.07
C ILE A 213 14.38 6.36 -29.24
N TYR A 214 14.67 5.44 -28.33
CA TYR A 214 15.68 5.61 -27.29
C TYR A 214 16.90 4.68 -27.47
N GLY A 215 16.93 3.83 -28.51
CA GLY A 215 18.01 2.88 -28.74
C GLY A 215 18.12 1.86 -27.60
N GLU A 216 19.36 1.57 -27.18
CA GLU A 216 19.66 0.61 -26.11
C GLU A 216 18.96 0.94 -24.78
N LEU A 217 18.71 2.23 -24.49
CA LEU A 217 17.99 2.65 -23.28
C LEU A 217 16.54 2.15 -23.23
N GLY A 218 15.95 1.89 -24.39
CA GLY A 218 14.59 1.40 -24.50
C GLY A 218 14.47 -0.13 -24.46
N GLU A 219 15.58 -0.85 -24.30
CA GLU A 219 15.53 -2.32 -24.23
C GLU A 219 14.77 -2.79 -23.00
N ASN A 220 13.94 -3.82 -23.20
CA ASN A 220 13.10 -4.45 -22.18
C ASN A 220 12.12 -3.51 -21.44
N PHE A 221 11.95 -2.27 -21.93
CA PHE A 221 11.12 -1.27 -21.28
C PHE A 221 9.70 -1.29 -21.86
N ILE A 222 8.78 -1.95 -21.15
CA ILE A 222 7.34 -1.89 -21.40
C ILE A 222 6.54 -2.22 -20.13
N GLU A 223 5.29 -1.78 -20.05
CA GLU A 223 4.40 -2.03 -18.92
C GLU A 223 3.40 -3.15 -19.25
N ALA A 224 3.18 -4.08 -18.32
CA ALA A 224 2.22 -5.16 -18.49
C ALA A 224 0.88 -4.74 -17.86
N HIS A 225 -0.20 -4.89 -18.60
CA HIS A 225 -1.56 -4.49 -18.25
C HIS A 225 -2.50 -5.68 -18.31
N HIS A 226 -3.42 -5.82 -17.35
CA HIS A 226 -4.35 -6.94 -17.30
C HIS A 226 -5.66 -6.62 -18.03
N LEU A 227 -6.14 -7.56 -18.86
CA LEU A 227 -7.38 -7.40 -19.62
C LEU A 227 -8.61 -8.02 -18.98
N VAL A 228 -8.46 -9.13 -18.26
CA VAL A 228 -9.61 -9.85 -17.71
C VAL A 228 -9.71 -9.55 -16.22
N PRO A 229 -10.69 -8.73 -15.80
CA PRO A 229 -11.02 -8.67 -14.39
C PRO A 229 -11.52 -10.05 -13.93
N TYR A 230 -11.00 -10.53 -12.80
CA TYR A 230 -11.46 -11.76 -12.13
C TYR A 230 -12.97 -11.74 -11.75
N SER A 231 -13.66 -10.65 -12.06
CA SER A 231 -15.10 -10.41 -11.88
C SER A 231 -16.02 -11.43 -12.54
N GLN A 232 -15.57 -12.07 -13.61
CA GLN A 232 -16.37 -13.08 -14.33
C GLN A 232 -16.21 -14.50 -13.78
N LEU A 233 -15.32 -14.71 -12.80
CA LEU A 233 -15.10 -16.03 -12.21
C LEU A 233 -16.06 -16.25 -11.04
N LYS A 234 -16.87 -17.31 -11.13
CA LYS A 234 -17.75 -17.72 -10.03
C LYS A 234 -16.90 -18.19 -8.85
N GLU A 235 -17.33 -17.85 -7.65
CA GLU A 235 -16.67 -18.23 -6.39
C GLU A 235 -16.44 -19.75 -6.37
N GLY A 236 -15.18 -20.19 -6.31
CA GLY A 236 -14.78 -21.61 -6.32
C GLY A 236 -14.27 -22.17 -7.66
N GLN A 237 -14.18 -21.38 -8.74
CA GLN A 237 -13.48 -21.81 -9.96
C GLN A 237 -11.97 -21.53 -9.88
N GLU A 238 -11.17 -22.60 -9.87
CA GLU A 238 -9.75 -22.52 -10.21
C GLU A 238 -9.63 -22.25 -11.72
N ARG A 239 -8.99 -21.14 -12.10
CA ARG A 239 -8.63 -20.84 -13.49
C ARG A 239 -7.12 -20.78 -13.59
N GLU A 240 -6.56 -21.51 -14.55
CA GLU A 240 -5.16 -21.32 -14.93
C GLU A 240 -5.01 -19.97 -15.64
N ILE A 241 -4.09 -19.13 -15.14
CA ILE A 241 -3.78 -17.82 -15.72
C ILE A 241 -3.17 -18.03 -17.10
N ASN A 242 -3.81 -17.49 -18.14
CA ASN A 242 -3.26 -17.51 -19.48
C ASN A 242 -2.67 -16.15 -19.81
N ILE A 243 -1.34 -16.07 -19.82
CA ILE A 243 -0.58 -14.85 -20.09
C ILE A 243 -1.04 -14.15 -21.38
N GLU A 244 -1.39 -14.88 -22.43
CA GLU A 244 -1.73 -14.27 -23.72
C GLU A 244 -3.13 -13.69 -23.79
N GLN A 245 -4.04 -14.18 -22.94
CA GLN A 245 -5.44 -13.76 -22.93
C GLN A 245 -5.74 -12.79 -21.79
N ASP A 246 -5.00 -12.89 -20.70
CA ASP A 246 -5.23 -12.12 -19.48
C ASP A 246 -4.39 -10.84 -19.43
N PHE A 247 -3.40 -10.69 -20.32
CA PHE A 247 -2.47 -9.57 -20.33
C PHE A 247 -2.25 -8.98 -21.71
N VAL A 248 -1.85 -7.72 -21.69
CA VAL A 248 -1.20 -7.04 -22.81
C VAL A 248 -0.03 -6.21 -22.34
N VAL A 249 0.81 -5.83 -23.28
CA VAL A 249 1.92 -4.92 -23.05
C VAL A 249 1.59 -3.55 -23.63
N LEU A 250 1.73 -2.51 -22.83
CA LEU A 250 1.44 -1.12 -23.16
C LEU A 250 2.65 -0.24 -22.86
N CYS A 251 2.85 0.82 -23.64
CA CYS A 251 3.84 1.84 -23.27
C CYS A 251 3.34 2.67 -22.09
N ALA A 252 4.25 3.31 -21.36
CA ALA A 252 3.95 4.13 -20.18
C ALA A 252 2.81 5.14 -20.41
N ASN A 253 2.75 5.73 -21.62
CA ASN A 253 1.68 6.65 -21.97
C ASN A 253 0.34 5.94 -22.18
N CYS A 254 0.29 4.86 -22.96
CA CYS A 254 -0.95 4.12 -23.22
C CYS A 254 -1.47 3.44 -21.95
N HIS A 255 -0.59 2.92 -21.11
CA HIS A 255 -0.94 2.34 -19.82
C HIS A 255 -1.56 3.39 -18.89
N ARG A 256 -0.96 4.58 -18.79
CA ARG A 256 -1.59 5.69 -18.03
C ARG A 256 -2.94 6.13 -18.62
N MET A 257 -3.11 6.07 -19.94
CA MET A 257 -4.37 6.45 -20.58
C MET A 257 -5.48 5.41 -20.41
N ILE A 258 -5.17 4.11 -20.45
CA ILE A 258 -6.19 3.06 -20.25
C ILE A 258 -6.76 3.10 -18.82
N HIS A 259 -5.94 3.43 -17.83
CA HIS A 259 -6.40 3.63 -16.46
C HIS A 259 -7.32 4.84 -16.26
N ARG A 260 -7.39 5.77 -17.22
CA ARG A 260 -8.33 6.91 -17.20
C ARG A 260 -9.65 6.63 -17.93
N MET A 261 -9.77 5.49 -18.61
CA MET A 261 -10.98 5.07 -19.29
C MET A 261 -12.01 4.50 -18.30
N ASP A 262 -13.29 4.47 -18.70
CA ASP A 262 -14.35 3.82 -17.91
C ASP A 262 -14.13 2.31 -17.77
N ASP A 263 -13.62 1.71 -18.85
CA ASP A 263 -13.31 0.29 -18.91
C ASP A 263 -11.80 0.13 -19.17
N VAL A 264 -11.09 -0.37 -18.16
CA VAL A 264 -9.65 -0.62 -18.21
C VAL A 264 -9.30 -1.82 -19.10
N SER A 265 -10.27 -2.64 -19.50
CA SER A 265 -10.09 -3.76 -20.42
C SER A 265 -10.30 -3.41 -21.89
N ASP A 266 -10.87 -2.24 -22.18
CA ASP A 266 -11.25 -1.82 -23.55
C ASP A 266 -10.05 -1.28 -24.35
N LEU A 267 -9.19 -2.20 -24.82
CA LEU A 267 -8.08 -1.85 -25.71
C LEU A 267 -8.53 -1.29 -27.05
N GLU A 268 -9.65 -1.75 -27.59
CA GLU A 268 -10.18 -1.26 -28.87
C GLU A 268 -10.69 0.18 -28.72
N GLY A 269 -11.25 0.54 -27.56
CA GLY A 269 -11.53 1.92 -27.17
C GLY A 269 -10.28 2.76 -27.10
N LEU A 270 -9.22 2.27 -26.45
CA LEU A 270 -7.96 2.97 -26.38
C LEU A 270 -7.36 3.21 -27.76
N ARG A 271 -7.36 2.20 -28.64
CA ARG A 271 -6.91 2.29 -30.03
C ARG A 271 -7.69 3.34 -30.83
N ARG A 272 -9.01 3.45 -30.63
CA ARG A 272 -9.83 4.48 -31.29
C ARG A 272 -9.51 5.90 -30.82
N ILE A 273 -9.10 6.08 -29.57
CA ILE A 273 -8.73 7.39 -29.01
C ILE A 273 -7.35 7.83 -29.46
N ILE A 274 -6.43 6.87 -29.64
CA ILE A 274 -5.10 7.14 -30.19
C ILE A 274 -5.28 7.66 -31.61
N LYS A 275 -5.18 8.97 -31.76
CA LYS A 275 -5.07 9.58 -33.08
C LYS A 275 -3.75 9.08 -33.65
N CYS A 276 -3.81 8.20 -34.65
CA CYS A 276 -2.67 7.91 -35.50
C CYS A 276 -2.13 9.25 -36.02
N SER A 277 -1.03 9.72 -35.43
CA SER A 277 -0.11 10.60 -36.13
C SER A 277 0.55 9.75 -37.19
N ASN A 278 -0.16 9.52 -38.31
CA ASN A 278 0.50 9.15 -39.54
C ASN A 278 1.30 10.38 -39.97
N GLN A 279 2.57 10.39 -39.62
CA GLN A 279 3.60 11.11 -40.34
C GLN A 279 4.94 10.40 -40.15
#